data_AF-C5DYN0-F1
#
_entry.id   AF-C5DYN0-F1
#
_cell.length_a   1.000
_cell.length_b   1.000
_cell.length_c   1.000
_cell.angle_alpha   90.00
_cell.angle_beta   90.00
_cell.angle_gamma   90.00
#
_symmetry.space_group_name_H-M   'P 1'
#
loop_
_entity.id
_entity.type
_entity.pdbx_description
1 polymer ?
#
loop_
_entity_poly.entity_id
_entity_poly.type
_entity_poly.pdbx_seq_one_letter_code
_entity_poly.pdbx_strand_id
1 'polypeptide(L)'
;MASTTNPFDLLGNDVEDTNVQPPKPPKELVKKNTSSKKQDVPPPSADPSRANKNRPKPTGNEAAIRDRTREKNKRRDVPADTKPKHPKSKSGDRHSRTARTDSHKKDVQGWGEGANREAEAEVQGEQDAQDEEADESEESKQNTPPKMSLQDYLTAASGSGLNKKPEAKKAAPIEDAQLMVKQDEVLVEPTKVKNVKGKQLKTKEFLDFDAKFVDTSKPSRGGGRGGFTGRGNRQGGNRGGRGGNRGGQRKVKDNNPVQKNAEIDPKNLPTLS
;
A
#
# COMPACT_ATOMS: atom_id res chain seq x y z
N MET A 1 3.62 -34.93 -46.10
CA MET A 1 3.75 -34.17 -47.36
C MET A 1 2.42 -33.44 -47.56
N ALA A 2 2.29 -32.21 -47.06
CA ALA A 2 1.05 -31.45 -47.21
C ALA A 2 1.02 -30.85 -48.62
N SER A 3 0.08 -31.32 -49.44
CA SER A 3 -0.12 -30.85 -50.82
C SER A 3 -0.41 -29.35 -50.83
N THR A 4 0.46 -28.60 -51.48
CA THR A 4 0.35 -27.16 -51.74
C THR A 4 -0.71 -26.84 -52.80
N THR A 5 -1.80 -27.60 -52.84
CA THR A 5 -2.82 -27.49 -53.88
C THR A 5 -3.88 -26.51 -53.45
N ASN A 6 -4.09 -25.48 -54.27
CA ASN A 6 -5.13 -24.48 -54.06
C ASN A 6 -6.50 -25.18 -54.05
N PRO A 7 -7.30 -25.11 -52.98
CA PRO A 7 -8.60 -25.81 -52.91
C PRO A 7 -9.62 -25.31 -53.96
N PHE A 8 -9.34 -24.17 -54.60
CA PHE A 8 -10.15 -23.63 -55.68
C PHE A 8 -9.85 -24.24 -57.07
N ASP A 9 -8.78 -25.04 -57.24
CA ASP A 9 -8.48 -25.76 -58.49
C ASP A 9 -9.52 -26.84 -58.83
N LEU A 10 -10.17 -27.39 -57.81
CA LEU A 10 -11.21 -28.41 -57.97
C LEU A 10 -12.55 -27.82 -58.44
N LEU A 11 -12.67 -26.49 -58.44
CA LEU A 11 -13.90 -25.77 -58.74
C LEU A 11 -13.94 -25.25 -60.19
N GLY A 12 -13.34 -25.95 -61.16
CA GLY A 12 -13.64 -25.85 -62.60
C GLY A 12 -13.66 -24.45 -63.26
N ASN A 13 -13.24 -23.41 -62.55
CA ASN A 13 -13.18 -22.02 -62.96
C ASN A 13 -11.72 -21.64 -63.23
N ASP A 14 -10.95 -22.60 -63.73
CA ASP A 14 -9.63 -22.31 -64.29
C ASP A 14 -9.85 -21.50 -65.58
N VAL A 15 -9.02 -20.49 -65.79
CA VAL A 15 -9.04 -19.70 -67.02
C VAL A 15 -8.57 -20.61 -68.15
N GLU A 16 -9.50 -21.20 -68.90
CA GLU A 16 -9.22 -22.16 -69.98
C GLU A 16 -8.23 -21.61 -71.04
N ASP A 17 -8.16 -20.28 -71.19
CA ASP A 17 -7.14 -19.61 -71.98
C ASP A 17 -5.90 -19.25 -71.14
N THR A 18 -4.97 -20.18 -71.00
CA THR A 18 -3.62 -19.93 -70.45
C THR A 18 -2.81 -18.89 -71.26
N ASN A 19 -3.33 -18.48 -72.42
CA ASN A 19 -2.75 -17.49 -73.33
C ASN A 19 -3.39 -16.09 -73.23
N VAL A 20 -4.20 -15.81 -72.20
CA VAL A 20 -4.57 -14.42 -71.85
C VAL A 20 -3.32 -13.74 -71.29
N GLN A 21 -2.44 -13.34 -72.19
CA GLN A 21 -1.25 -12.58 -71.86
C GLN A 21 -1.74 -11.28 -71.18
N PRO A 22 -1.25 -10.95 -69.97
CA PRO A 22 -1.66 -9.73 -69.31
C PRO A 22 -1.39 -8.55 -70.27
N PRO A 23 -2.35 -7.65 -70.48
CA PRO A 23 -2.18 -6.55 -71.41
C PRO A 23 -0.92 -5.77 -71.00
N LYS A 24 -0.05 -5.50 -71.98
CA LYS A 24 1.14 -4.66 -71.76
C LYS A 24 0.70 -3.32 -71.17
N PRO A 25 1.52 -2.71 -70.28
CA PRO A 25 1.20 -1.40 -69.75
C PRO A 25 0.98 -0.41 -70.92
N PRO A 26 0.04 0.54 -70.79
CA PRO A 26 -0.25 1.49 -71.85
C PRO A 26 0.98 2.34 -72.15
N LYS A 27 1.09 2.81 -73.40
CA LYS A 27 2.16 3.73 -73.81
C LYS A 27 2.06 5.02 -73.00
N GLU A 28 3.22 5.56 -72.61
CA GLU A 28 3.30 6.81 -71.86
C GLU A 28 2.88 8.00 -72.74
N LEU A 29 1.79 8.67 -72.37
CA LEU A 29 1.31 9.89 -73.02
C LEU A 29 1.47 11.07 -72.06
N VAL A 30 2.42 11.97 -72.34
CA VAL A 30 2.70 13.15 -71.50
C VAL A 30 1.98 14.38 -72.03
N LYS A 31 1.03 14.92 -71.25
CA LYS A 31 0.31 16.17 -71.57
C LYS A 31 1.27 17.36 -71.59
N LYS A 32 1.33 18.07 -72.72
CA LYS A 32 2.06 19.35 -72.81
C LYS A 32 1.31 20.45 -72.04
N ASN A 33 2.07 21.22 -71.25
CA ASN A 33 1.60 22.38 -70.49
C ASN A 33 2.01 23.65 -71.23
N THR A 34 1.07 24.59 -71.39
CA THR A 34 1.27 25.89 -72.04
C THR A 34 1.81 26.97 -71.09
N SER A 35 2.02 26.63 -69.82
CA SER A 35 2.58 27.53 -68.81
C SER A 35 3.98 28.01 -69.17
N SER A 36 4.19 29.31 -69.10
CA SER A 36 5.50 29.95 -69.25
C SER A 36 6.41 29.81 -68.03
N LYS A 37 5.93 29.23 -66.91
CA LYS A 37 6.66 29.19 -65.64
C LYS A 37 7.70 28.07 -65.68
N LYS A 38 8.93 28.42 -65.33
CA LYS A 38 10.10 27.52 -65.29
C LYS A 38 10.63 27.26 -63.88
N GLN A 39 10.12 27.99 -62.89
CA GLN A 39 10.49 27.85 -61.50
C GLN A 39 9.62 26.80 -60.82
N ASP A 40 10.25 25.92 -60.03
CA ASP A 40 9.56 24.96 -59.17
C ASP A 40 9.20 25.63 -57.84
N VAL A 41 8.33 26.64 -57.93
CA VAL A 41 7.83 27.40 -56.78
C VAL A 41 6.32 27.27 -56.78
N PRO A 42 5.70 26.94 -55.63
CA PRO A 42 4.24 26.85 -55.55
C PRO A 42 3.61 28.20 -55.93
N PRO A 43 2.42 28.21 -56.56
CA PRO A 43 1.75 29.44 -56.93
C PRO A 43 1.42 30.27 -55.67
N PRO A 44 1.27 31.60 -55.79
CA PRO A 44 0.93 32.46 -54.65
C PRO A 44 -0.43 32.14 -54.01
N SER A 45 -1.27 31.34 -54.68
CA SER A 45 -2.52 30.83 -54.13
C SER A 45 -2.33 29.71 -53.10
N ALA A 46 -1.17 29.04 -53.07
CA ALA A 46 -0.83 27.95 -52.14
C ALA A 46 -0.37 28.48 -50.77
N ASP A 47 -1.10 29.45 -50.22
CA ASP A 47 -0.81 30.06 -48.93
C ASP A 47 -1.42 29.22 -47.77
N PRO A 48 -0.61 28.71 -46.83
CA PRO A 48 -1.12 27.93 -45.69
C PRO A 48 -2.03 28.74 -44.76
N SER A 49 -1.99 30.08 -44.79
CA SER A 49 -2.88 30.94 -44.00
C SER A 49 -4.35 30.80 -44.40
N ARG A 50 -4.61 30.39 -45.65
CA ARG A 50 -5.95 30.18 -46.22
C ARG A 50 -6.54 28.82 -45.86
N ALA A 51 -5.82 28.00 -45.09
CA ALA A 51 -6.31 26.69 -44.69
C ALA A 51 -7.51 26.80 -43.73
N ASN A 52 -8.59 26.09 -44.04
CA ASN A 52 -9.73 25.98 -43.13
C ASN A 52 -9.35 25.15 -41.89
N LYS A 53 -9.19 25.83 -40.75
CA LYS A 53 -8.83 25.23 -39.45
C LYS A 53 -9.77 24.10 -39.03
N ASN A 54 -11.06 24.22 -39.35
CA ASN A 54 -12.11 23.29 -38.98
C ASN A 54 -12.72 22.60 -40.22
N ARG A 55 -11.91 22.31 -41.24
CA ARG A 55 -12.34 21.48 -42.38
C ARG A 55 -12.98 20.19 -41.85
N PRO A 56 -14.11 19.71 -42.41
CA PRO A 56 -14.71 18.45 -42.00
C PRO A 56 -13.68 17.33 -42.01
N LYS A 57 -13.55 16.66 -40.86
CA LYS A 57 -12.68 15.50 -40.69
C LYS A 57 -13.56 14.28 -40.44
N PRO A 58 -13.21 13.11 -40.99
CA PRO A 58 -13.87 11.87 -40.59
C PRO A 58 -13.71 11.68 -39.07
N THR A 59 -14.72 11.10 -38.42
CA THR A 59 -14.74 10.81 -36.98
C THR A 59 -14.95 9.30 -36.73
N GLY A 60 -14.80 8.85 -35.48
CA GLY A 60 -15.06 7.46 -35.09
C GLY A 60 -14.22 6.41 -35.83
N ASN A 61 -14.89 5.35 -36.29
CA ASN A 61 -14.24 4.23 -36.99
C ASN A 61 -13.74 4.63 -38.40
N GLU A 62 -14.43 5.55 -39.09
CA GLU A 62 -13.99 6.04 -40.40
C GLU A 62 -12.69 6.84 -40.26
N ALA A 63 -12.59 7.69 -39.23
CA ALA A 63 -11.33 8.33 -38.89
C ALA A 63 -10.24 7.29 -38.59
N ALA A 64 -10.63 6.17 -38.00
CA ALA A 64 -9.68 5.16 -37.57
C ALA A 64 -8.94 4.47 -38.69
N ILE A 65 -9.63 4.20 -39.79
CA ILE A 65 -9.07 3.56 -40.97
C ILE A 65 -8.41 4.58 -41.93
N ARG A 66 -8.90 5.83 -41.97
CA ARG A 66 -8.37 6.89 -42.83
C ARG A 66 -7.12 7.58 -42.27
N ASP A 67 -6.90 7.45 -40.96
CA ASP A 67 -5.76 8.06 -40.30
C ASP A 67 -4.45 7.35 -40.68
N ARG A 68 -3.76 7.94 -41.66
CA ARG A 68 -2.44 7.51 -42.16
C ARG A 68 -1.33 7.56 -41.11
N THR A 69 -1.58 8.17 -39.95
CA THR A 69 -0.57 8.32 -38.91
C THR A 69 -0.52 7.18 -37.90
N ARG A 70 -1.40 6.18 -38.02
CA ARG A 70 -1.49 5.07 -37.07
C ARG A 70 -0.42 4.01 -37.25
N GLU A 71 -0.09 3.43 -36.10
CA GLU A 71 1.17 2.76 -35.79
C GLU A 71 1.50 1.55 -36.66
N LYS A 72 0.52 0.84 -37.25
CA LYS A 72 0.81 -0.39 -37.99
C LYS A 72 1.70 -0.18 -39.23
N ASN A 73 1.65 1.00 -39.84
CA ASN A 73 2.50 1.34 -40.99
C ASN A 73 3.73 2.19 -40.61
N LYS A 74 3.85 2.63 -39.34
CA LYS A 74 4.97 3.46 -38.83
C LYS A 74 5.92 2.73 -37.89
N ARG A 75 5.53 1.57 -37.37
CA ARG A 75 6.33 0.77 -36.43
C ARG A 75 7.67 0.28 -36.99
N ARG A 76 7.98 0.55 -38.27
CA ARG A 76 9.27 0.19 -38.86
C ARG A 76 10.29 1.34 -38.91
N ASP A 77 9.86 2.60 -38.84
CA ASP A 77 10.75 3.74 -39.14
C ASP A 77 10.98 4.72 -37.98
N VAL A 78 10.23 4.60 -36.87
CA VAL A 78 10.44 5.48 -35.70
C VAL A 78 11.38 4.77 -34.71
N PRO A 79 12.53 5.38 -34.34
CA PRO A 79 13.37 4.86 -33.27
C PRO A 79 12.55 4.67 -32.00
N ALA A 80 12.71 3.53 -31.34
CA ALA A 80 12.02 3.27 -30.08
C ALA A 80 12.45 4.32 -29.04
N ASP A 81 11.47 4.99 -28.41
CA ASP A 81 11.71 5.90 -27.29
C ASP A 81 12.36 5.12 -26.14
N THR A 82 13.69 5.20 -26.04
CA THR A 82 14.41 4.65 -24.90
C THR A 82 14.32 5.66 -23.76
N LYS A 83 13.53 5.33 -22.74
CA LYS A 83 13.50 6.15 -21.52
C LYS A 83 14.90 6.10 -20.89
N PRO A 84 15.58 7.23 -20.66
CA PRO A 84 16.88 7.22 -20.01
C PRO A 84 16.73 6.64 -18.61
N LYS A 85 17.53 5.61 -18.30
CA LYS A 85 17.63 5.06 -16.95
C LYS A 85 18.39 6.10 -16.12
N HIS A 86 17.68 6.90 -15.33
CA HIS A 86 18.29 7.77 -14.33
C HIS A 86 18.48 6.95 -13.04
N PRO A 87 19.68 6.42 -12.75
CA PRO A 87 19.94 5.90 -11.41
C PRO A 87 19.81 7.08 -10.44
N LYS A 88 18.90 7.00 -9.47
CA LYS A 88 18.93 7.92 -8.32
C LYS A 88 20.33 7.80 -7.69
N SER A 89 21.01 8.93 -7.56
CA SER A 89 22.40 9.02 -7.09
C SER A 89 22.61 8.18 -5.83
N LYS A 90 23.41 7.10 -5.96
CA LYS A 90 23.94 6.33 -4.81
C LYS A 90 25.16 7.02 -4.17
N SER A 91 25.69 8.07 -4.82
CA SER A 91 26.89 8.77 -4.37
C SER A 91 26.70 9.54 -3.05
N GLY A 92 25.45 9.79 -2.65
CA GLY A 92 25.12 10.49 -1.41
C GLY A 92 24.74 9.57 -0.24
N ASP A 93 24.83 8.24 -0.38
CA ASP A 93 24.28 7.31 0.63
C ASP A 93 25.06 7.33 1.95
N ARG A 94 26.38 7.49 1.89
CA ARG A 94 27.23 7.64 3.08
C ARG A 94 27.23 9.07 3.67
N HIS A 95 26.64 10.03 2.96
CA HIS A 95 26.62 11.43 3.38
C HIS A 95 25.26 11.73 4.02
N SER A 96 25.27 11.91 5.34
CA SER A 96 24.05 12.26 6.06
C SER A 96 23.41 13.52 5.48
N ARG A 97 22.11 13.45 5.17
CA ARG A 97 21.34 14.57 4.62
C ARG A 97 20.71 15.45 5.69
N THR A 98 20.77 15.05 6.95
CA THR A 98 20.00 15.67 8.04
C THR A 98 20.65 16.92 8.62
N ALA A 99 21.81 17.36 8.10
CA ALA A 99 22.56 18.54 8.58
C ALA A 99 22.75 18.57 10.12
N ARG A 100 22.58 17.43 10.77
CA ARG A 100 22.65 17.23 12.20
C ARG A 100 23.75 16.21 12.45
N THR A 101 24.69 16.59 13.28
CA THR A 101 25.76 15.74 13.79
C THR A 101 25.64 15.75 15.30
N ASP A 102 25.67 14.58 15.92
CA ASP A 102 25.78 14.50 17.37
C ASP A 102 27.17 14.98 17.81
N SER A 103 27.27 15.44 19.06
CA SER A 103 28.52 15.93 19.63
C SER A 103 29.18 14.84 20.45
N HIS A 104 30.51 14.81 20.45
CA HIS A 104 31.30 13.82 21.18
C HIS A 104 30.90 13.73 22.67
N LYS A 105 30.62 14.86 23.34
CA LYS A 105 30.12 14.86 24.72
C LYS A 105 28.82 14.06 24.89
N LYS A 106 27.89 14.18 23.94
CA LYS A 106 26.62 13.45 23.97
C LYS A 106 26.85 11.95 23.81
N ASP A 107 27.77 11.57 22.93
CA ASP A 107 28.13 10.17 22.70
C ASP A 107 28.80 9.58 23.95
N VAL A 108 29.80 10.27 24.51
CA VAL A 108 30.53 9.91 25.73
C VAL A 108 29.63 9.81 26.97
N GLN A 109 28.58 10.64 27.06
CA GLN A 109 27.60 10.55 28.15
C GLN A 109 26.61 9.39 27.95
N GLY A 110 26.23 9.08 26.71
CA GLY A 110 25.29 8.01 26.41
C GLY A 110 25.90 6.61 26.45
N TRP A 111 27.17 6.48 26.04
CA TRP A 111 27.84 5.19 25.86
C TRP A 111 29.06 4.99 26.76
N GLY A 112 29.53 6.03 27.46
CA GLY A 112 30.81 5.99 28.16
C GLY A 112 31.99 6.09 27.18
N GLU A 113 33.13 6.58 27.67
CA GLU A 113 34.39 6.57 26.93
C GLU A 113 35.58 6.75 27.88
N GLY A 114 36.65 5.99 27.62
CA GLY A 114 37.96 6.17 28.25
C GLY A 114 38.19 5.33 29.50
N ALA A 115 39.47 5.01 29.75
CA ALA A 115 39.91 4.06 30.77
C ALA A 115 39.47 4.39 32.20
N ASN A 116 39.34 5.67 32.56
CA ASN A 116 38.91 6.05 33.92
C ASN A 116 37.43 5.73 34.17
N ARG A 117 36.56 5.91 33.17
CA ARG A 117 35.14 5.58 33.30
C ARG A 117 34.88 4.10 33.20
N GLU A 118 35.71 3.38 32.46
CA GLU A 118 35.68 1.91 32.43
C GLU A 118 35.98 1.34 33.82
N ALA A 119 37.05 1.81 34.48
CA ALA A 119 37.38 1.37 35.84
C ALA A 119 36.27 1.69 36.87
N GLU A 120 35.67 2.89 36.80
CA GLU A 120 34.54 3.25 37.66
C GLU A 120 33.30 2.37 37.40
N ALA A 121 33.00 2.08 36.13
CA ALA A 121 31.89 1.22 35.74
C ALA A 121 32.11 -0.25 36.13
N GLU A 122 33.35 -0.75 36.08
CA GLU A 122 33.69 -2.10 36.56
C GLU A 122 33.47 -2.23 38.06
N VAL A 123 33.94 -1.26 38.85
CA VAL A 123 33.74 -1.25 40.31
C VAL A 123 32.27 -1.15 40.67
N GLN A 124 31.50 -0.28 39.99
CA GLN A 124 30.06 -0.17 40.21
C GLN A 124 29.32 -1.44 39.80
N GLY A 125 29.67 -2.04 38.66
CA GLY A 125 29.06 -3.28 38.22
C GLY A 125 29.38 -4.46 39.15
N GLU A 126 30.57 -4.50 39.74
CA GLU A 126 30.92 -5.50 40.76
C GLU A 126 30.13 -5.28 42.06
N GLN A 127 29.95 -4.03 42.48
CA GLN A 127 29.10 -3.69 43.63
C GLN A 127 27.64 -4.06 43.39
N ASP A 128 27.09 -3.70 42.23
CA ASP A 128 25.71 -4.04 41.86
C ASP A 128 25.51 -5.57 41.83
N ALA A 129 26.49 -6.33 41.34
CA ALA A 129 26.43 -7.80 41.36
C ALA A 129 26.50 -8.39 42.78
N GLN A 130 27.31 -7.80 43.66
CA GLN A 130 27.38 -8.20 45.07
C GLN A 130 26.08 -7.85 45.82
N ASP A 131 25.48 -6.70 45.52
CA ASP A 131 24.20 -6.28 46.09
C ASP A 131 23.06 -7.18 45.59
N GLU A 132 23.05 -7.57 44.30
CA GLU A 132 22.08 -8.54 43.78
C GLU A 132 22.25 -9.94 44.41
N GLU A 133 23.48 -10.42 44.62
CA GLU A 133 23.73 -11.71 45.31
C GLU A 133 23.32 -11.63 46.79
N ALA A 134 23.53 -10.48 47.44
CA ALA A 134 23.07 -10.24 48.79
C ALA A 134 21.52 -10.23 48.87
N ASP A 135 20.85 -9.50 47.98
CA ASP A 135 19.39 -9.44 47.90
C ASP A 135 18.78 -10.82 47.57
N GLU A 136 19.37 -11.61 46.67
CA GLU A 136 18.94 -12.99 46.39
C GLU A 136 19.12 -13.89 47.63
N SER A 137 20.19 -13.69 48.40
CA SER A 137 20.43 -14.40 49.65
C SER A 137 19.49 -13.98 50.79
N GLU A 138 19.02 -12.73 50.83
CA GLU A 138 18.03 -12.25 51.80
C GLU A 138 16.60 -12.66 51.43
N GLU A 139 16.24 -12.63 50.15
CA GLU A 139 14.93 -13.07 49.66
C GLU A 139 14.74 -14.59 49.83
N SER A 140 15.83 -15.37 49.77
CA SER A 140 15.83 -16.81 50.12
C SER A 140 15.61 -17.09 51.61
N LYS A 141 15.92 -16.13 52.50
CA LYS A 141 15.75 -16.26 53.96
C LYS A 141 14.38 -15.74 54.45
N GLN A 142 13.79 -14.75 53.78
CA GLN A 142 12.51 -14.16 54.19
C GLN A 142 11.27 -14.95 53.73
N ASN A 143 11.37 -15.81 52.71
CA ASN A 143 10.24 -16.59 52.18
C ASN A 143 10.00 -17.96 52.84
N THR A 144 10.70 -18.29 53.93
CA THR A 144 10.29 -19.44 54.75
C THR A 144 9.48 -18.95 55.95
N PRO A 145 8.14 -19.07 55.96
CA PRO A 145 7.40 -18.92 57.19
C PRO A 145 8.00 -19.89 58.22
N PRO A 146 8.03 -19.53 59.53
CA PRO A 146 8.56 -20.41 60.56
C PRO A 146 7.93 -21.79 60.37
N LYS A 147 8.77 -22.81 60.15
CA LYS A 147 8.34 -24.18 59.90
C LYS A 147 7.68 -24.71 61.16
N MET A 148 6.40 -24.42 61.36
CA MET A 148 5.58 -25.11 62.34
C MET A 148 5.43 -26.55 61.86
N SER A 149 5.59 -27.52 62.75
CA SER A 149 5.31 -28.91 62.40
C SER A 149 3.82 -29.01 62.05
N LEU A 150 3.46 -29.92 61.14
CA LEU A 150 2.06 -30.17 60.78
C LEU A 150 1.22 -30.46 62.04
N GLN A 151 1.82 -31.12 63.02
CA GLN A 151 1.20 -31.40 64.32
C GLN A 151 0.91 -30.12 65.11
N ASP A 152 1.85 -29.18 65.17
CA ASP A 152 1.67 -27.89 65.86
C ASP A 152 0.63 -27.00 65.17
N TYR A 153 0.54 -27.08 63.84
CA TYR A 153 -0.52 -26.38 63.09
C TYR A 153 -1.91 -26.98 63.37
N LEU A 154 -2.02 -28.32 63.42
CA LEU A 154 -3.30 -28.99 63.72
C LEU A 154 -3.75 -28.76 65.17
N THR A 155 -2.84 -28.70 66.13
CA THR A 155 -3.19 -28.37 67.52
C THR A 155 -3.59 -26.91 67.67
N ALA A 156 -2.90 -25.97 67.01
CA ALA A 156 -3.31 -24.56 66.99
C ALA A 156 -4.67 -24.35 66.30
N ALA A 157 -4.91 -25.02 65.16
CA ALA A 157 -6.17 -24.94 64.44
C ALA A 157 -7.34 -25.56 65.22
N SER A 158 -7.12 -26.69 65.90
CA SER A 158 -8.16 -27.35 66.72
C SER A 158 -8.42 -26.65 68.07
N GLY A 159 -7.42 -25.94 68.61
CA GLY A 159 -7.57 -25.09 69.79
C GLY A 159 -8.23 -23.74 69.50
N SER A 160 -8.31 -23.32 68.22
CA SER A 160 -9.07 -22.15 67.82
C SER A 160 -10.56 -22.41 68.08
N GLY A 161 -11.17 -21.64 68.97
CA GLY A 161 -12.54 -21.85 69.45
C GLY A 161 -13.66 -21.72 68.41
N LEU A 162 -13.35 -21.80 67.11
CA LEU A 162 -14.28 -21.71 65.98
C LEU A 162 -15.27 -22.88 65.93
N ASN A 163 -14.95 -24.02 66.54
CA ASN A 163 -15.80 -25.22 66.56
C ASN A 163 -16.54 -25.45 67.89
N LYS A 164 -16.69 -24.43 68.74
CA LYS A 164 -17.63 -24.53 69.87
C LYS A 164 -19.05 -24.41 69.34
N LYS A 165 -19.80 -25.53 69.35
CA LYS A 165 -21.26 -25.49 69.09
C LYS A 165 -21.89 -24.54 70.11
N PRO A 166 -22.62 -23.49 69.68
CA PRO A 166 -23.29 -22.60 70.62
C PRO A 166 -24.34 -23.40 71.40
N GLU A 167 -24.23 -23.39 72.73
CA GLU A 167 -25.28 -23.95 73.59
C GLU A 167 -26.54 -23.09 73.45
N ALA A 168 -27.63 -23.71 73.00
CA ALA A 168 -28.89 -23.03 72.80
C ALA A 168 -29.49 -22.59 74.15
N LYS A 169 -29.37 -21.31 74.48
CA LYS A 169 -30.18 -20.69 75.53
C LYS A 169 -31.63 -20.63 75.04
N LYS A 170 -32.55 -21.31 75.72
CA LYS A 170 -33.99 -21.26 75.43
C LYS A 170 -34.49 -19.83 75.67
N ALA A 171 -34.84 -19.12 74.60
CA ALA A 171 -35.57 -17.86 74.67
C ALA A 171 -37.09 -18.14 74.75
N ALA A 172 -37.82 -17.34 75.53
CA ALA A 172 -39.27 -17.44 75.67
C ALA A 172 -40.00 -17.03 74.36
N PRO A 173 -41.15 -17.64 74.03
CA PRO A 173 -41.88 -17.34 72.81
C PRO A 173 -42.44 -15.91 72.83
N ILE A 174 -42.29 -15.19 71.72
CA ILE A 174 -42.91 -13.88 71.49
C ILE A 174 -43.99 -14.12 70.43
N GLU A 175 -45.24 -13.84 70.76
CA GLU A 175 -46.42 -14.28 70.00
C GLU A 175 -46.83 -13.37 68.83
N ASP A 176 -46.16 -12.23 68.61
CA ASP A 176 -46.59 -11.24 67.60
C ASP A 176 -45.46 -10.78 66.67
N ALA A 177 -44.98 -11.66 65.78
CA ALA A 177 -44.04 -11.29 64.71
C ALA A 177 -44.65 -11.52 63.32
N GLN A 178 -45.20 -10.48 62.71
CA GLN A 178 -45.56 -10.49 61.28
C GLN A 178 -44.30 -10.30 60.42
N LEU A 179 -44.09 -11.25 59.51
CA LEU A 179 -42.93 -11.32 58.62
C LEU A 179 -43.21 -10.49 57.37
N MET A 180 -42.75 -9.24 57.31
CA MET A 180 -42.89 -8.39 56.12
C MET A 180 -41.85 -8.75 55.05
N VAL A 181 -42.31 -9.37 53.97
CA VAL A 181 -41.56 -9.58 52.73
C VAL A 181 -41.81 -8.40 51.80
N LYS A 182 -40.76 -7.69 51.38
CA LYS A 182 -40.87 -6.61 50.38
C LYS A 182 -41.35 -7.20 49.05
N GLN A 183 -42.47 -6.70 48.57
CA GLN A 183 -42.96 -6.95 47.22
C GLN A 183 -42.55 -5.77 46.34
N ASP A 184 -41.72 -6.03 45.33
CA ASP A 184 -41.34 -5.05 44.33
C ASP A 184 -42.41 -5.05 43.22
N GLU A 185 -43.33 -4.09 43.25
CA GLU A 185 -44.31 -3.91 42.19
C GLU A 185 -43.71 -3.06 41.05
N VAL A 186 -43.72 -3.61 39.84
CA VAL A 186 -43.30 -2.91 38.61
C VAL A 186 -44.46 -2.05 38.12
N LEU A 187 -44.36 -0.73 38.33
CA LEU A 187 -45.46 0.21 38.09
C LEU A 187 -45.90 0.34 36.61
N VAL A 188 -45.07 -0.03 35.64
CA VAL A 188 -45.44 -0.07 34.21
C VAL A 188 -44.64 -1.15 33.47
N GLU A 189 -45.31 -2.05 32.75
CA GLU A 189 -44.65 -3.05 31.91
C GLU A 189 -43.95 -2.39 30.70
N PRO A 190 -42.68 -2.73 30.40
CA PRO A 190 -41.96 -2.16 29.27
C PRO A 190 -42.50 -2.73 27.94
N THR A 191 -43.23 -1.92 27.19
CA THR A 191 -43.93 -2.32 25.95
C THR A 191 -43.03 -2.48 24.71
N LYS A 192 -41.70 -2.38 24.83
CA LYS A 192 -40.81 -2.54 23.67
C LYS A 192 -39.40 -3.01 24.03
N VAL A 193 -39.17 -4.31 23.87
CA VAL A 193 -37.82 -4.90 23.95
C VAL A 193 -37.15 -4.79 22.58
N LYS A 194 -36.05 -4.04 22.51
CA LYS A 194 -35.22 -3.97 21.29
C LYS A 194 -34.40 -5.24 21.18
N ASN A 195 -34.66 -6.06 20.15
CA ASN A 195 -33.82 -7.21 19.83
C ASN A 195 -32.44 -6.73 19.36
N VAL A 196 -31.43 -6.88 20.21
CA VAL A 196 -30.04 -6.64 19.86
C VAL A 196 -29.58 -7.80 18.99
N LYS A 197 -29.38 -7.54 17.70
CA LYS A 197 -28.81 -8.52 16.77
C LYS A 197 -27.34 -8.73 17.11
N GLY A 198 -27.03 -9.83 17.79
CA GLY A 198 -25.66 -10.25 18.10
C GLY A 198 -24.86 -10.41 16.81
N LYS A 199 -23.75 -9.67 16.69
CA LYS A 199 -22.78 -9.89 15.60
C LYS A 199 -21.94 -11.11 15.97
N GLN A 200 -21.93 -12.11 15.09
CA GLN A 200 -21.11 -13.31 15.25
C GLN A 200 -19.63 -12.91 15.29
N LEU A 201 -18.97 -13.18 16.41
CA LEU A 201 -17.55 -12.89 16.59
C LEU A 201 -16.75 -13.76 15.61
N LYS A 202 -15.77 -13.14 14.94
CA LYS A 202 -14.90 -13.84 13.99
C LYS A 202 -14.07 -14.86 14.75
N THR A 203 -14.36 -16.13 14.54
CA THR A 203 -13.52 -17.24 15.02
C THR A 203 -12.32 -17.40 14.09
N LYS A 204 -11.15 -17.68 14.67
CA LYS A 204 -9.95 -18.02 13.90
C LYS A 204 -10.08 -19.49 13.50
N GLU A 205 -10.31 -19.74 12.22
CA GLU A 205 -10.20 -21.09 11.65
C GLU A 205 -8.74 -21.35 11.31
N PHE A 206 -8.16 -22.36 11.94
CA PHE A 206 -6.81 -22.82 11.62
C PHE A 206 -6.92 -23.82 10.46
N LEU A 207 -6.24 -23.53 9.35
CA LEU A 207 -6.08 -24.47 8.24
C LEU A 207 -4.81 -25.27 8.47
N ASP A 208 -4.97 -26.55 8.76
CA ASP A 208 -3.88 -27.51 8.78
C ASP A 208 -3.51 -27.86 7.34
N PHE A 209 -2.29 -27.52 6.92
CA PHE A 209 -1.78 -27.90 5.61
C PHE A 209 -0.52 -28.75 5.77
N ASP A 210 -0.55 -29.92 5.14
CA ASP A 210 0.63 -30.77 5.00
C ASP A 210 1.46 -30.27 3.81
N ALA A 211 2.54 -29.56 4.12
CA ALA A 211 3.52 -29.14 3.12
C ALA A 211 4.37 -30.33 2.66
N LYS A 212 3.95 -30.98 1.56
CA LYS A 212 4.75 -32.00 0.87
C LYS A 212 5.68 -31.30 -0.12
N PHE A 213 6.95 -31.17 0.22
CA PHE A 213 7.97 -30.68 -0.74
C PHE A 213 8.36 -31.83 -1.67
N VAL A 214 7.92 -31.76 -2.93
CA VAL A 214 8.43 -32.63 -3.99
C VAL A 214 9.70 -31.98 -4.53
N ASP A 215 10.83 -32.67 -4.33
CA ASP A 215 12.13 -32.26 -4.86
C ASP A 215 12.13 -32.40 -6.39
N THR A 216 11.87 -31.30 -7.11
CA THR A 216 11.90 -31.28 -8.56
C THR A 216 13.36 -31.29 -9.04
N SER A 217 13.90 -32.48 -9.26
CA SER A 217 15.14 -32.66 -10.01
C SER A 217 15.02 -32.04 -11.41
N LYS A 218 15.75 -30.93 -11.60
CA LYS A 218 16.20 -30.24 -12.84
C LYS A 218 15.23 -30.11 -14.02
N PRO A 219 14.98 -28.87 -14.54
CA PRO A 219 14.32 -28.71 -15.83
C PRO A 219 15.25 -29.06 -17.00
N SER A 220 14.84 -30.06 -17.77
CA SER A 220 15.33 -30.32 -19.12
C SER A 220 14.86 -29.21 -20.06
N ARG A 221 15.76 -28.77 -20.95
CA ARG A 221 15.49 -27.78 -22.00
C ARG A 221 14.41 -28.29 -22.96
N GLY A 222 13.35 -27.52 -23.14
CA GLY A 222 12.40 -27.74 -24.24
C GLY A 222 11.27 -26.71 -24.20
N GLY A 223 11.23 -25.83 -25.20
CA GLY A 223 10.23 -24.78 -25.31
C GLY A 223 8.81 -25.31 -25.48
N GLY A 224 7.82 -24.58 -24.99
CA GLY A 224 6.42 -24.94 -25.16
C GLY A 224 5.51 -23.97 -24.46
N ARG A 225 4.80 -23.19 -25.27
CA ARG A 225 3.74 -22.25 -24.91
C ARG A 225 2.73 -22.83 -23.90
N GLY A 226 2.29 -21.98 -22.99
CA GLY A 226 0.89 -22.01 -22.52
C GLY A 226 0.70 -22.33 -21.05
N GLY A 227 0.43 -21.27 -20.29
CA GLY A 227 -0.15 -21.34 -18.94
C GLY A 227 0.30 -20.12 -18.16
N PHE A 228 -0.49 -19.50 -17.29
CA PHE A 228 -1.88 -19.63 -16.87
C PHE A 228 -2.00 -18.52 -15.82
N THR A 229 -3.09 -17.77 -15.87
CA THR A 229 -3.76 -17.07 -14.76
C THR A 229 -2.97 -16.80 -13.46
N GLY A 230 -3.03 -15.56 -12.98
CA GLY A 230 -2.82 -15.35 -11.55
C GLY A 230 -2.54 -13.92 -11.14
N ARG A 231 -3.61 -13.26 -10.67
CA ARG A 231 -3.60 -12.15 -9.70
C ARG A 231 -3.33 -10.74 -10.23
N GLY A 232 -4.38 -9.93 -10.16
CA GLY A 232 -4.25 -8.48 -10.14
C GLY A 232 -5.57 -7.76 -10.36
N ASN A 233 -6.44 -7.76 -9.36
CA ASN A 233 -7.56 -6.83 -9.21
C ASN A 233 -7.20 -5.44 -9.78
N ARG A 234 -7.81 -5.08 -10.90
CA ARG A 234 -7.98 -3.69 -11.33
C ARG A 234 -9.40 -3.49 -11.80
N GLN A 235 -10.31 -3.53 -10.83
CA GLN A 235 -11.56 -2.81 -10.91
C GLN A 235 -11.23 -1.31 -10.79
N GLY A 236 -10.68 -0.74 -11.88
CA GLY A 236 -10.78 0.68 -12.15
C GLY A 236 -12.22 0.93 -12.56
N GLY A 237 -12.99 1.74 -11.85
CA GLY A 237 -12.61 3.12 -11.59
C GLY A 237 -13.13 3.92 -12.77
N ASN A 238 -14.28 4.54 -12.55
CA ASN A 238 -14.95 5.45 -13.47
C ASN A 238 -13.94 6.29 -14.27
N ARG A 239 -14.11 6.25 -15.58
CA ARG A 239 -13.52 7.19 -16.52
C ARG A 239 -13.93 8.61 -16.12
N GLY A 240 -12.93 9.42 -15.77
CA GLY A 240 -13.09 10.86 -15.56
C GLY A 240 -11.75 11.59 -15.70
N GLY A 241 -11.49 12.11 -16.90
CA GLY A 241 -10.71 13.34 -17.12
C GLY A 241 -9.19 13.29 -16.99
N ARG A 242 -8.49 13.17 -18.13
CA ARG A 242 -7.14 13.72 -18.32
C ARG A 242 -7.22 14.93 -19.26
N GLY A 243 -6.62 16.05 -18.85
CA GLY A 243 -5.97 16.98 -19.78
C GLY A 243 -6.61 18.36 -19.91
N GLY A 244 -6.14 19.30 -19.09
CA GLY A 244 -6.37 20.74 -19.27
C GLY A 244 -5.21 21.54 -18.69
N ASN A 245 -4.12 21.69 -19.44
CA ASN A 245 -3.05 22.64 -19.15
C ASN A 245 -3.35 23.94 -19.92
N ARG A 246 -3.79 25.00 -19.25
CA ARG A 246 -3.53 26.41 -19.65
C ARG A 246 -3.42 27.27 -18.38
N GLY A 247 -2.45 28.18 -18.41
CA GLY A 247 -1.87 28.86 -17.26
C GLY A 247 -2.83 29.66 -16.38
N GLY A 248 -2.51 29.65 -15.09
CA GLY A 248 -3.04 30.52 -14.07
C GLY A 248 -2.15 30.39 -12.84
N GLN A 249 -1.54 31.51 -12.44
CA GLN A 249 -0.77 31.64 -11.21
C GLN A 249 -1.57 31.04 -10.03
N ARG A 250 -1.08 29.94 -9.45
CA ARG A 250 -1.73 29.32 -8.30
C ARG A 250 -1.42 30.16 -7.07
N LYS A 251 -2.43 30.84 -6.53
CA LYS A 251 -2.42 31.36 -5.16
C LYS A 251 -2.18 30.21 -4.20
N VAL A 252 -1.10 30.30 -3.43
CA VAL A 252 -0.84 29.45 -2.27
C VAL A 252 -1.92 29.78 -1.23
N LYS A 253 -2.75 28.79 -0.87
CA LYS A 253 -3.65 28.88 0.27
C LYS A 253 -2.86 28.44 1.51
N ASP A 254 -2.21 29.39 2.16
CA ASP A 254 -1.71 29.22 3.51
C ASP A 254 -2.90 29.43 4.47
N ASN A 255 -3.49 28.33 4.94
CA ASN A 255 -4.40 28.38 6.09
C ASN A 255 -3.56 28.46 7.37
N ASN A 256 -3.05 29.65 7.68
CA ASN A 256 -2.49 29.98 8.99
C ASN A 256 -3.25 31.20 9.56
N PRO A 257 -4.02 31.06 10.66
CA PRO A 257 -4.84 32.15 11.20
C PRO A 257 -4.01 33.05 12.12
N VAL A 258 -2.92 33.62 11.61
CA VAL A 258 -2.26 34.77 12.24
C VAL A 258 -2.55 35.96 11.34
N GLN A 259 -3.47 36.81 11.80
CA GLN A 259 -3.91 38.03 11.14
C GLN A 259 -2.69 38.90 10.80
N LYS A 260 -2.30 38.91 9.53
CA LYS A 260 -1.36 39.92 9.01
C LYS A 260 -2.15 41.18 8.75
N ASN A 261 -2.15 42.09 9.73
CA ASN A 261 -2.63 43.46 9.53
C ASN A 261 -1.78 44.10 8.43
N ALA A 262 -2.40 44.41 7.30
CA ALA A 262 -1.72 44.93 6.10
C ALA A 262 -1.24 46.39 6.23
N GLU A 263 -1.42 47.00 7.41
CA GLU A 263 -0.99 48.38 7.72
C GLU A 263 0.37 48.46 8.42
N ILE A 264 1.00 47.35 8.76
CA ILE A 264 2.34 47.36 9.37
C ILE A 264 3.38 47.25 8.26
N ASP A 265 4.09 48.33 7.95
CA ASP A 265 5.25 48.33 7.04
C ASP A 265 6.46 47.71 7.76
N PRO A 266 6.89 46.49 7.39
CA PRO A 266 7.98 45.79 8.07
C PRO A 266 9.35 46.47 7.85
N LYS A 267 9.45 47.48 6.99
CA LYS A 267 10.69 48.23 6.75
C LYS A 267 10.99 49.28 7.82
N ASN A 268 9.99 49.67 8.62
CA ASN A 268 10.13 50.66 9.68
C ASN A 268 10.15 50.04 11.09
N LEU A 269 10.24 48.72 11.20
CA LEU A 269 10.38 48.09 12.50
C LEU A 269 11.84 48.24 12.99
N PRO A 270 12.06 48.70 14.24
CA PRO A 270 13.41 48.80 14.78
C PRO A 270 14.01 47.39 14.89
N THR A 271 15.13 47.17 14.22
CA THR A 271 15.93 45.96 14.40
C THR A 271 16.61 46.05 15.76
N LEU A 272 16.24 45.17 16.68
CA LEU A 272 16.96 45.00 17.94
C LEU A 272 18.38 44.52 17.63
N SER A 273 19.35 45.39 17.88
CA SER A 273 20.77 45.08 18.02
C SER A 273 21.05 44.49 19.40
#